data_AF-A0A7C0Z1Q3-F1
#
_entry.id   AF-A0A7C0Z1Q3-F1
#
_cell.length_a   1.000
_cell.length_b   1.000
_cell.length_c   1.000
_cell.angle_alpha   90.00
_cell.angle_beta   90.00
_cell.angle_gamma   90.00
#
_symmetry.space_group_name_H-M   'P 1'
#
loop_
_entity.id
_entity.type
_entity.pdbx_description
1 polymer ?
#
loop_
_entity_poly.entity_id
_entity_poly.type
_entity_poly.pdbx_seq_one_letter_code
_entity_poly.pdbx_strand_id
1 'polypeptide(L)'
;NAHKAAAHLIVKLNSLYQVFDKNDPLFSPPISTFEPTKKEANVPNVNTIPGDDVFYMDSRILPSYTVEEVEAKIQQMIKEIEQQFGVKVTTESPQREPAAPPTPVDAPVVQALKKAIKEVYAREGKPMGIGGGTVAAFFRRSGYHAAVWSTLDEMAHQPNEYAVLANLLGDAKVFAHVALQQ
;
A
#
# COMPACT_ATOMS: atom_id res chain seq x y z
N ASN A 1 3.06 31.94 5.20
CA ASN A 1 3.53 30.91 6.14
C ASN A 1 3.18 29.55 5.54
N ALA A 2 4.13 28.97 4.79
CA ALA A 2 3.91 27.71 4.08
C ALA A 2 3.67 26.54 5.04
N HIS A 3 4.39 26.51 6.17
CA HIS A 3 4.22 25.48 7.19
C HIS A 3 2.80 25.43 7.77
N LYS A 4 2.20 26.60 8.04
CA LYS A 4 0.79 26.68 8.47
C LYS A 4 -0.15 26.09 7.41
N ALA A 5 0.02 26.47 6.14
CA ALA A 5 -0.82 25.96 5.06
C ALA A 5 -0.66 24.44 4.86
N ALA A 6 0.56 23.92 4.92
CA ALA A 6 0.86 22.49 4.84
C ALA A 6 0.21 21.70 5.99
N ALA A 7 0.29 22.19 7.23
CA ALA A 7 -0.38 21.55 8.37
C ALA A 7 -1.91 21.48 8.18
N HIS A 8 -2.51 22.56 7.66
CA HIS A 8 -3.95 22.55 7.32
C HIS A 8 -4.27 21.58 6.17
N LEU A 9 -3.40 21.47 5.16
CA LEU A 9 -3.57 20.48 4.10
C LEU A 9 -3.50 19.05 4.64
N ILE A 10 -2.50 18.73 5.48
CA ILE A 10 -2.36 17.40 6.10
C ILE A 10 -3.63 17.01 6.85
N VAL A 11 -4.15 17.91 7.71
CA VAL A 11 -5.39 17.66 8.46
C VAL A 11 -6.58 17.50 7.51
N LYS A 12 -6.67 18.31 6.46
CA LYS A 12 -7.75 18.23 5.46
C LYS A 12 -7.70 16.91 4.69
N LEU A 13 -6.52 16.43 4.30
CA LEU A 13 -6.33 15.17 3.59
C LEU A 13 -6.79 13.96 4.43
N ASN A 14 -6.82 14.06 5.76
CA ASN A 14 -7.40 13.01 6.60
C ASN A 14 -8.88 12.73 6.29
N SER A 15 -9.61 13.69 5.71
CA SER A 15 -10.99 13.48 5.26
C SER A 15 -11.10 12.52 4.06
N LEU A 16 -10.00 12.15 3.41
CA LEU A 16 -9.98 11.11 2.36
C LEU A 16 -10.50 9.77 2.88
N TYR A 17 -10.29 9.45 4.15
CA TYR A 17 -10.87 8.26 4.80
C TYR A 17 -12.41 8.25 4.76
N GLN A 18 -13.05 9.41 4.76
CA GLN A 18 -14.52 9.54 4.67
C GLN A 18 -15.01 9.53 3.22
N VAL A 19 -14.16 9.97 2.28
CA VAL A 19 -14.50 10.00 0.85
C VAL A 19 -14.32 8.64 0.21
N PHE A 20 -13.30 7.90 0.63
CA PHE A 20 -12.90 6.58 0.11
C PHE A 20 -13.12 5.51 1.19
N ASP A 21 -14.36 5.41 1.66
CA ASP A 21 -14.79 4.69 2.87
C ASP A 21 -15.11 3.19 2.68
N LYS A 22 -14.93 2.65 1.47
CA LYS A 22 -15.16 1.22 1.21
C LYS A 22 -14.32 0.35 2.13
N ASN A 23 -14.93 -0.77 2.53
CA ASN A 23 -14.30 -1.82 3.31
C ASN A 23 -14.28 -3.13 2.50
N ASP A 24 -13.11 -3.75 2.40
CA ASP A 24 -12.91 -5.05 1.76
C ASP A 24 -12.11 -5.98 2.70
N PRO A 25 -12.77 -6.95 3.35
CA PRO A 25 -12.14 -7.91 4.26
C PRO A 25 -11.06 -8.79 3.62
N LEU A 26 -10.92 -8.79 2.29
CA LEU A 26 -9.82 -9.48 1.61
C LEU A 26 -8.47 -8.82 1.91
N PHE A 27 -8.44 -7.54 2.26
CA PHE A 27 -7.23 -6.76 2.50
C PHE A 27 -6.99 -6.52 4.00
N SER A 28 -5.73 -6.28 4.36
CA SER A 28 -5.33 -5.89 5.71
C SER A 28 -4.39 -4.68 5.66
N PRO A 29 -4.78 -3.50 6.20
CA PRO A 29 -6.11 -3.21 6.73
C PRO A 29 -7.21 -3.31 5.64
N PRO A 30 -8.48 -3.54 6.00
CA PRO A 30 -9.55 -3.74 5.03
C PRO A 30 -10.07 -2.43 4.41
N ILE A 31 -9.31 -1.34 4.50
CA ILE A 31 -9.68 0.00 4.05
C ILE A 31 -8.53 0.62 3.27
N SER A 32 -8.81 1.66 2.50
CA SER A 32 -7.75 2.52 1.96
C SER A 32 -7.08 3.28 3.11
N THR A 33 -5.76 3.49 3.05
CA THR A 33 -5.01 4.28 4.04
C THR A 33 -4.41 5.53 3.40
N PHE A 34 -4.37 6.60 4.19
CA PHE A 34 -3.94 7.93 3.77
C PHE A 34 -3.11 8.54 4.91
N GLU A 35 -1.79 8.34 4.90
CA GLU A 35 -0.92 8.68 6.03
C GLU A 35 0.21 9.65 5.66
N PRO A 36 0.41 10.75 6.42
CA PRO A 36 1.58 11.59 6.27
C PRO A 36 2.82 10.87 6.84
N THR A 37 3.78 10.52 5.99
CA THR A 37 4.89 9.62 6.38
C THR A 37 6.23 10.30 6.55
N LYS A 38 6.45 11.44 5.88
CA LYS A 38 7.73 12.15 5.91
C LYS A 38 7.53 13.65 5.80
N LYS A 39 8.43 14.39 6.46
CA LYS A 39 8.50 15.84 6.42
C LYS A 39 9.96 16.24 6.15
N GLU A 40 10.18 17.10 5.16
CA GLU A 40 11.51 17.68 4.96
C GLU A 40 11.79 18.76 6.01
N ALA A 41 13.07 18.91 6.34
CA ALA A 41 13.55 19.97 7.20
C ALA A 41 13.13 21.35 6.65
N ASN A 42 12.75 22.25 7.55
CA ASN A 42 12.38 23.62 7.23
C ASN A 42 13.34 24.60 7.92
N VAL A 43 13.03 25.89 7.94
CA VAL A 43 13.80 26.91 8.67
C VAL A 43 14.04 26.48 10.13
N PRO A 44 15.30 26.49 10.62
CA PRO A 44 15.64 25.89 11.91
C PRO A 44 15.35 26.78 13.13
N ASN A 45 15.18 28.09 12.92
CA ASN A 45 15.05 29.09 13.96
C ASN A 45 13.58 29.54 14.15
N VAL A 46 13.18 29.78 15.40
CA VAL A 46 11.77 30.00 15.81
C VAL A 46 11.14 31.31 15.34
N ASN A 47 11.94 32.27 14.87
CA ASN A 47 11.52 33.64 14.53
C ASN A 47 11.53 33.94 13.02
N THR A 48 11.62 32.91 12.16
CA THR A 48 11.48 33.06 10.72
C THR A 48 10.20 32.35 10.25
N ILE A 49 9.36 33.07 9.50
CA ILE A 49 8.17 32.49 8.90
C ILE A 49 8.59 31.65 7.69
N PRO A 50 8.24 30.34 7.64
CA PRO A 50 8.59 29.49 6.51
C PRO A 50 7.97 29.97 5.20
N GLY A 51 8.82 30.10 4.16
CA GLY A 51 8.43 30.44 2.79
C GLY A 51 8.04 29.22 1.95
N ASP A 52 8.56 28.05 2.28
CA ASP A 52 8.27 26.77 1.63
C ASP A 52 8.07 25.67 2.70
N ASP A 53 7.35 24.60 2.36
CA ASP A 53 7.15 23.46 3.25
C ASP A 53 6.81 22.19 2.44
N VAL A 54 7.66 21.16 2.56
CA VAL A 54 7.50 19.87 1.85
C VAL A 54 7.18 18.74 2.83
N PHE A 55 6.12 17.97 2.53
CA PHE A 55 5.75 16.74 3.22
C PHE A 55 5.35 15.65 2.22
N TYR A 56 5.29 14.41 2.68
CA TYR A 56 4.94 13.23 1.89
C TYR A 56 3.72 12.54 2.48
N MET A 57 2.92 11.97 1.59
CA MET A 57 1.71 11.23 1.89
C MET A 57 1.83 9.83 1.29
N ASP A 58 1.69 8.78 2.09
CA ASP A 58 1.48 7.41 1.63
C ASP A 58 -0.01 7.18 1.44
N SER A 59 -0.41 6.72 0.25
CA SER A 59 -1.82 6.44 -0.07
C SER A 59 -1.93 5.04 -0.64
N ARG A 60 -2.49 4.12 0.14
CA ARG A 60 -2.75 2.74 -0.29
C ARG A 60 -4.24 2.60 -0.51
N ILE A 61 -4.65 2.51 -1.76
CA ILE A 61 -6.07 2.54 -2.13
C ILE A 61 -6.58 1.13 -2.46
N LEU A 62 -7.79 0.83 -2.01
CA LEU A 62 -8.46 -0.42 -2.40
C LEU A 62 -8.64 -0.46 -3.92
N PRO A 63 -8.52 -1.63 -4.59
CA PRO A 63 -8.65 -1.74 -6.05
C PRO A 63 -9.99 -1.29 -6.63
N SER A 64 -11.01 -1.11 -5.78
CA SER A 64 -12.31 -0.58 -6.15
C SER A 64 -12.34 0.93 -6.42
N TYR A 65 -11.20 1.62 -6.19
CA TYR A 65 -10.96 3.02 -6.52
C TYR A 65 -9.77 3.11 -7.48
N THR A 66 -9.81 4.10 -8.35
CA THR A 66 -8.72 4.44 -9.24
C THR A 66 -7.77 5.45 -8.59
N VAL A 67 -6.51 5.45 -9.02
CA VAL A 67 -5.53 6.45 -8.57
C VAL A 67 -5.98 7.85 -8.98
N GLU A 68 -6.56 7.97 -10.18
CA GLU A 68 -7.05 9.20 -10.78
C GLU A 68 -8.21 9.82 -9.96
N GLU A 69 -9.13 9.02 -9.44
CA GLU A 69 -10.22 9.50 -8.57
C GLU A 69 -9.67 10.11 -7.27
N VAL A 70 -8.70 9.45 -6.65
CA VAL A 70 -8.06 9.91 -5.42
C VAL A 70 -7.25 11.19 -5.67
N GLU A 71 -6.43 11.20 -6.73
CA GLU A 71 -5.66 12.36 -7.16
C GLU A 71 -6.57 13.56 -7.46
N ALA A 72 -7.68 13.36 -8.18
CA ALA A 72 -8.64 14.43 -8.46
C ALA A 72 -9.23 15.02 -7.16
N LYS A 73 -9.53 14.18 -6.17
CA LYS A 73 -10.04 14.65 -4.88
C LYS A 73 -8.97 15.42 -4.09
N ILE A 74 -7.74 14.95 -4.09
CA ILE A 74 -6.60 15.65 -3.48
C ILE A 74 -6.40 17.02 -4.14
N GLN A 75 -6.46 17.10 -5.46
CA GLN A 75 -6.34 18.37 -6.19
C GLN A 75 -7.46 19.37 -5.84
N GLN A 76 -8.69 18.89 -5.63
CA GLN A 76 -9.77 19.74 -5.13
C GLN A 76 -9.43 20.31 -3.74
N MET A 77 -8.99 19.46 -2.81
CA MET A 77 -8.63 19.87 -1.45
C MET A 77 -7.45 20.86 -1.43
N ILE A 78 -6.48 20.66 -2.33
CA ILE A 78 -5.35 21.57 -2.53
C ILE A 78 -5.83 22.97 -2.95
N LYS A 79 -6.70 23.07 -3.97
CA LYS A 79 -7.21 24.37 -4.43
C LYS A 79 -7.90 25.16 -3.30
N GLU A 80 -8.62 24.46 -2.43
CA GLU A 80 -9.27 25.07 -1.26
C GLU A 80 -8.23 25.62 -0.27
N ILE A 81 -7.11 24.92 -0.05
CA ILE A 81 -6.00 25.39 0.79
C ILE A 81 -5.27 26.56 0.13
N GLU A 82 -4.98 26.50 -1.17
CA GLU A 82 -4.36 27.59 -1.92
C GLU A 82 -5.18 28.87 -1.80
N GLN A 83 -6.51 28.78 -2.01
CA GLN A 83 -7.42 29.92 -1.87
C GLN A 83 -7.47 30.46 -0.44
N GLN A 84 -7.54 29.57 0.56
CA GLN A 84 -7.66 29.96 1.96
C GLN A 84 -6.40 30.66 2.49
N PHE A 85 -5.21 30.20 2.08
CA PHE A 85 -3.95 30.67 2.64
C PHE A 85 -3.13 31.58 1.70
N GLY A 86 -3.57 31.75 0.45
CA GLY A 86 -2.84 32.53 -0.56
C GLY A 86 -1.47 31.92 -0.88
N VAL A 87 -1.38 30.59 -0.86
CA VAL A 87 -0.16 29.84 -1.18
C VAL A 87 -0.32 29.14 -2.53
N LYS A 88 0.79 28.62 -3.06
CA LYS A 88 0.79 27.68 -4.18
C LYS A 88 1.28 26.32 -3.68
N VAL A 89 0.60 25.26 -4.09
CA VAL A 89 0.96 23.88 -3.77
C VAL A 89 1.23 23.14 -5.06
N THR A 90 2.35 22.42 -5.10
CA THR A 90 2.72 21.52 -6.20
C THR A 90 2.77 20.09 -5.68
N THR A 91 2.37 19.14 -6.51
CA THR A 91 2.38 17.71 -6.17
C THR A 91 3.25 16.94 -7.13
N GLU A 92 4.06 16.04 -6.60
CA GLU A 92 4.80 15.04 -7.35
C GLU A 92 4.46 13.66 -6.80
N SER A 93 4.51 12.64 -7.66
CA SER A 93 4.23 11.25 -7.28
C SER A 93 5.48 10.39 -7.57
N PRO A 94 6.49 10.39 -6.69
CA PRO A 94 7.70 9.59 -6.87
C PRO A 94 7.40 8.10 -7.03
N GLN A 95 6.31 7.64 -6.43
CA GLN A 95 5.76 6.31 -6.59
C GLN A 95 4.29 6.43 -6.98
N ARG A 96 3.95 5.93 -8.17
CA ARG A 96 2.58 5.91 -8.69
C ARG A 96 2.32 4.57 -9.36
N GLU A 97 1.68 3.66 -8.61
CA GLU A 97 1.40 2.30 -9.07
C GLU A 97 -0.09 1.99 -8.97
N PRO A 98 -0.85 2.07 -10.08
CA PRO A 98 -2.24 1.60 -10.10
C PRO A 98 -2.30 0.11 -9.76
N ALA A 99 -3.25 -0.32 -8.93
CA ALA A 99 -3.36 -1.73 -8.58
C ALA A 99 -3.46 -2.62 -9.83
N ALA A 100 -2.66 -3.69 -9.90
CA ALA A 100 -2.85 -4.72 -10.93
C ALA A 100 -4.15 -5.50 -10.65
N PRO A 101 -4.84 -6.02 -11.69
CA PRO A 101 -6.06 -6.81 -11.51
C PRO A 101 -5.85 -7.93 -10.48
N PRO A 102 -6.80 -8.16 -9.55
CA PRO A 102 -6.64 -9.19 -8.53
C PRO A 102 -6.62 -10.57 -9.18
N THR A 103 -5.92 -11.53 -8.56
CA THR A 103 -6.03 -12.94 -8.96
C THR A 103 -7.31 -13.53 -8.37
N PRO A 104 -8.18 -14.16 -9.17
CA PRO A 104 -9.39 -14.80 -8.65
C PRO A 104 -9.09 -15.84 -7.59
N VAL A 105 -9.93 -15.94 -6.55
CA VAL A 105 -9.73 -16.88 -5.43
C VAL A 105 -9.82 -18.34 -5.84
N ASP A 106 -10.48 -18.62 -6.96
CA ASP A 106 -10.64 -19.92 -7.60
C ASP A 106 -9.57 -20.20 -8.67
N ALA A 107 -8.65 -19.27 -8.91
CA ALA A 107 -7.58 -19.47 -9.89
C ALA A 107 -6.72 -20.70 -9.53
N PRO A 108 -6.23 -21.46 -10.53
CA PRO A 108 -5.46 -22.69 -10.29
C PRO A 108 -4.28 -22.50 -9.33
N VAL A 109 -3.53 -21.39 -9.46
CA VAL A 109 -2.39 -21.06 -8.57
C VAL A 109 -2.81 -20.86 -7.11
N VAL A 110 -4.01 -20.32 -6.86
CA VAL A 110 -4.52 -20.09 -5.50
C VAL A 110 -4.95 -21.42 -4.88
N GLN A 111 -5.67 -22.26 -5.62
CA GLN A 111 -6.09 -23.58 -5.14
C GLN A 111 -4.90 -24.51 -4.87
N ALA A 112 -3.91 -24.47 -5.78
CA ALA A 112 -2.62 -25.11 -5.63
C ALA A 112 -1.91 -24.75 -4.31
N LEU A 113 -1.76 -23.46 -4.05
CA LEU A 113 -1.13 -22.97 -2.82
C LEU A 113 -1.90 -23.41 -1.58
N LYS A 114 -3.24 -23.32 -1.59
CA LYS A 114 -4.07 -23.77 -0.45
C LYS A 114 -3.84 -25.26 -0.12
N LYS A 115 -3.78 -26.12 -1.14
CA LYS A 115 -3.49 -27.55 -0.98
C LYS A 115 -2.09 -27.76 -0.39
N ALA A 116 -1.08 -27.13 -0.99
CA ALA A 116 0.31 -27.24 -0.54
C ALA A 116 0.52 -26.76 0.91
N ILE A 117 -0.07 -25.63 1.29
CA ILE A 117 0.00 -25.09 2.66
C ILE A 117 -0.62 -26.07 3.66
N LYS A 118 -1.78 -26.64 3.31
CA LYS A 118 -2.45 -27.64 4.15
C LYS A 118 -1.61 -28.89 4.35
N GLU A 119 -0.99 -29.40 3.30
CA GLU A 119 -0.18 -30.62 3.39
C GLU A 119 1.16 -30.39 4.11
N VAL A 120 1.82 -29.25 3.89
CA VAL A 120 3.13 -28.97 4.48
C VAL A 120 3.02 -28.47 5.92
N TYR A 121 2.06 -27.59 6.21
CA TYR A 121 1.95 -26.90 7.50
C TYR A 121 0.77 -27.37 8.35
N ALA A 122 -0.10 -28.27 7.84
CA ALA A 122 -1.34 -28.68 8.50
C ALA A 122 -2.26 -27.47 8.84
N ARG A 123 -2.23 -26.43 8.01
CA ARG A 123 -2.99 -25.17 8.18
C ARG A 123 -3.78 -24.84 6.93
N GLU A 124 -4.95 -24.24 7.10
CA GLU A 124 -5.76 -23.77 5.98
C GLU A 124 -5.22 -22.44 5.44
N GLY A 125 -4.78 -22.45 4.18
CA GLY A 125 -4.39 -21.23 3.47
C GLY A 125 -5.61 -20.35 3.17
N LYS A 126 -5.54 -19.07 3.52
CA LYS A 126 -6.58 -18.07 3.24
C LYS A 126 -6.08 -17.12 2.14
N PRO A 127 -6.78 -17.00 0.99
CA PRO A 127 -6.48 -15.96 0.02
C PRO A 127 -6.65 -14.59 0.66
N MET A 128 -5.66 -13.71 0.51
CA MET A 128 -5.69 -12.34 1.02
C MET A 128 -4.99 -11.39 0.03
N GLY A 129 -5.41 -10.13 0.02
CA GLY A 129 -4.69 -9.03 -0.60
C GLY A 129 -3.71 -8.41 0.38
N ILE A 130 -2.58 -7.92 -0.13
CA ILE A 130 -1.60 -7.16 0.64
C ILE A 130 -1.53 -5.72 0.13
N GLY A 131 -1.32 -4.77 1.03
CA GLY A 131 -1.20 -3.36 0.67
C GLY A 131 0.15 -2.97 0.04
N GLY A 132 1.14 -3.87 0.07
CA GLY A 132 2.46 -3.67 -0.53
C GLY A 132 2.56 -4.18 -1.98
N GLY A 133 3.38 -3.51 -2.78
CA GLY A 133 3.71 -3.96 -4.14
C GLY A 133 4.57 -5.22 -4.14
N THR A 134 4.30 -6.12 -5.09
CA THR A 134 5.14 -7.31 -5.35
C THR A 134 5.32 -7.52 -6.84
N VAL A 135 6.35 -8.28 -7.21
CA VAL A 135 6.62 -8.64 -8.62
C VAL A 135 5.45 -9.38 -9.29
N ALA A 136 4.54 -10.00 -8.52
CA ALA A 136 3.33 -10.61 -9.05
C ALA A 136 2.41 -9.62 -9.78
N ALA A 137 2.50 -8.32 -9.47
CA ALA A 137 1.74 -7.29 -10.18
C ALA A 137 2.06 -7.26 -11.68
N PHE A 138 3.32 -7.46 -12.08
CA PHE A 138 3.69 -7.46 -13.50
C PHE A 138 3.01 -8.60 -14.27
N PHE A 139 3.02 -9.81 -13.72
CA PHE A 139 2.34 -10.96 -14.31
C PHE A 139 0.83 -10.75 -14.41
N ARG A 140 0.20 -10.20 -13.37
CA ARG A 140 -1.22 -9.89 -13.36
C ARG A 140 -1.61 -8.84 -14.41
N ARG A 141 -0.76 -7.83 -14.63
CA ARG A 141 -0.96 -6.85 -15.73
C ARG A 141 -0.85 -7.50 -17.10
N SER A 142 -0.02 -8.53 -17.25
CA SER A 142 0.08 -9.32 -18.48
C SER A 142 -1.03 -10.37 -18.65
N GLY A 143 -2.02 -10.40 -17.75
CA GLY A 143 -3.16 -11.33 -17.84
C GLY A 143 -2.92 -12.69 -17.20
N TYR A 144 -1.80 -12.90 -16.50
CA TYR A 144 -1.53 -14.15 -15.79
C TYR A 144 -2.05 -14.10 -14.35
N HIS A 145 -2.70 -15.16 -13.91
CA HIS A 145 -3.05 -15.34 -12.49
C HIS A 145 -1.77 -15.64 -11.69
N ALA A 146 -1.43 -14.78 -10.73
CA ALA A 146 -0.22 -14.90 -9.94
C ALA A 146 -0.50 -14.59 -8.47
N ALA A 147 -0.02 -15.46 -7.58
CA ALA A 147 -0.11 -15.32 -6.14
C ALA A 147 1.29 -15.39 -5.51
N VAL A 148 1.49 -14.67 -4.42
CA VAL A 148 2.73 -14.69 -3.61
C VAL A 148 2.47 -15.43 -2.31
N TRP A 149 3.49 -16.09 -1.79
CA TRP A 149 3.41 -16.82 -0.52
C TRP A 149 4.76 -16.77 0.20
N SER A 150 4.73 -16.52 1.51
CA SER A 150 5.82 -16.81 2.44
C SER A 150 5.31 -16.82 3.88
N THR A 151 6.01 -17.53 4.75
CA THR A 151 5.80 -17.53 6.19
C THR A 151 6.79 -16.58 6.86
N LEU A 152 6.31 -15.46 7.41
CA LEU A 152 7.12 -14.34 7.89
C LEU A 152 6.78 -13.93 9.33
N ASP A 153 7.75 -13.32 10.03
CA ASP A 153 7.59 -12.73 11.38
C ASP A 153 7.32 -11.21 11.33
N GLU A 154 6.82 -10.69 10.20
CA GLU A 154 6.47 -9.26 10.00
C GLU A 154 7.63 -8.26 10.20
N MET A 155 8.88 -8.66 9.90
CA MET A 155 10.09 -7.84 10.08
C MET A 155 10.61 -7.15 8.81
N ALA A 156 9.88 -7.26 7.69
CA ALA A 156 10.30 -6.65 6.43
C ALA A 156 10.48 -5.13 6.57
N HIS A 157 11.60 -4.60 6.06
CA HIS A 157 11.94 -3.17 6.09
C HIS A 157 12.14 -2.57 7.49
N GLN A 158 12.44 -3.40 8.48
CA GLN A 158 12.75 -2.98 9.85
C GLN A 158 14.23 -3.26 10.20
N PRO A 159 14.83 -2.53 11.16
CA PRO A 159 16.15 -2.88 11.67
C PRO A 159 16.20 -4.33 12.18
N ASN A 160 17.32 -5.02 11.93
CA ASN A 160 17.50 -6.44 12.26
C ASN A 160 16.51 -7.39 11.55
N GLU A 161 16.10 -7.08 10.31
CA GLU A 161 15.36 -8.01 9.45
C GLU A 161 16.06 -9.38 9.38
N TYR A 162 15.30 -10.46 9.56
CA TYR A 162 15.79 -11.84 9.54
C TYR A 162 14.75 -12.77 8.92
N ALA A 163 15.18 -14.01 8.67
CA ALA A 163 14.29 -15.09 8.26
C ALA A 163 14.55 -16.35 9.10
N VAL A 164 13.48 -17.01 9.52
CA VAL A 164 13.57 -18.26 10.30
C VAL A 164 13.84 -19.42 9.33
N LEU A 165 14.97 -20.12 9.52
CA LEU A 165 15.36 -21.24 8.64
C LEU A 165 14.27 -22.32 8.51
N ALA A 166 13.53 -22.60 9.59
CA ALA A 166 12.42 -23.53 9.55
C ALA A 166 11.29 -23.06 8.61
N ASN A 167 10.98 -21.75 8.59
CA ASN A 167 10.00 -21.16 7.67
C ASN A 167 10.49 -21.27 6.22
N LEU A 168 11.76 -20.96 5.95
CA LEU A 168 12.36 -21.12 4.62
C LEU A 168 12.25 -22.56 4.11
N LEU A 169 12.58 -23.54 4.95
CA LEU A 169 12.48 -24.96 4.59
C LEU A 169 11.03 -25.40 4.35
N GLY A 170 10.08 -24.89 5.14
CA GLY A 170 8.66 -25.15 4.93
C GLY A 170 8.13 -24.50 3.65
N ASP A 171 8.47 -23.25 3.39
CA ASP A 171 8.05 -22.52 2.19
C ASP A 171 8.63 -23.17 0.93
N ALA A 172 9.89 -23.62 0.97
CA ALA A 172 10.48 -24.38 -0.12
C ALA A 172 9.70 -25.68 -0.42
N LYS A 173 9.23 -26.39 0.61
CA LYS A 173 8.36 -27.56 0.44
C LYS A 173 7.00 -27.18 -0.15
N VAL A 174 6.41 -26.05 0.25
CA VAL A 174 5.16 -25.54 -0.35
C VAL A 174 5.36 -25.29 -1.84
N PHE A 175 6.43 -24.60 -2.23
CA PHE A 175 6.72 -24.35 -3.66
C PHE A 175 6.99 -25.64 -4.43
N ALA A 176 7.76 -26.57 -3.88
CA ALA A 176 8.00 -27.88 -4.49
C ALA A 176 6.70 -28.67 -4.66
N HIS A 177 5.83 -28.65 -3.65
CA HIS A 177 4.51 -29.26 -3.73
C HIS A 177 3.67 -28.62 -4.83
N VAL A 178 3.60 -27.29 -4.92
CA VAL A 178 2.87 -26.60 -6.00
C VAL A 178 3.39 -26.97 -7.39
N ALA A 179 4.71 -27.12 -7.54
CA ALA A 179 5.33 -27.48 -8.82
C ALA A 179 5.11 -28.94 -9.23
N LEU A 180 4.92 -29.85 -8.27
CA LEU A 180 4.86 -31.30 -8.49
C LEU A 180 3.47 -31.92 -8.27
N GLN A 181 2.51 -31.15 -7.77
CA GLN A 181 1.15 -31.64 -7.52
C GLN A 181 0.47 -32.12 -8.80
N GLN A 182 -0.34 -33.17 -8.64
CA GLN A 182 -1.28 -33.67 -9.64
C GLN A 182 -2.71 -33.22 -9.28
#